data_AF-A0A0B4XRR2-F1
#
_entry.id   AF-A0A0B4XRR2-F1
#
_cell.length_a   1.000
_cell.length_b   1.000
_cell.length_c   1.000
_cell.angle_alpha   90.00
_cell.angle_beta   90.00
_cell.angle_gamma   90.00
#
_symmetry.space_group_name_H-M   'P 1'
#
loop_
_entity.id
_entity.type
_entity.pdbx_description
1 polymer ?
#
loop_
_entity_poly.entity_id
_entity_poly.type
_entity_poly.pdbx_seq_one_letter_code
_entity_poly.pdbx_strand_id
1 'polypeptide(L)'
;MPAWLPVLKMALPYIASVASTTIPAFTQRGGDKSAELVSQQISELQQAAAGNAESVRLLAEQMQQTVSAIEAGAEASQRALLRAQWLAGSALVVALGAFGLCLLILLR
;
A
#
# COMPACT_ATOMS: atom_id res chain seq x y z
N MET A 1 14.05 11.68 2.79
CA MET A 1 12.61 11.90 3.00
C MET A 1 11.94 10.53 3.02
N PRO A 2 11.17 10.17 4.06
CA PRO A 2 10.55 8.84 4.12
C PRO A 2 9.50 8.71 3.01
N ALA A 3 9.65 7.73 2.13
CA ALA A 3 8.80 7.55 0.95
C ALA A 3 7.33 7.22 1.28
N TRP A 4 7.01 6.89 2.54
CA TRP A 4 5.66 6.56 3.01
C TRP A 4 4.82 7.79 3.38
N LEU A 5 5.46 8.94 3.63
CA LEU A 5 4.78 10.16 4.09
C LEU A 5 3.75 10.73 3.07
N PRO A 6 4.05 10.75 1.75
CA PRO A 6 3.10 11.22 0.74
C PRO A 6 1.89 10.28 0.60
N VAL A 7 2.13 8.96 0.67
CA VAL A 7 1.08 7.93 0.58
C VAL A 7 0.12 8.05 1.75
N LEU A 8 0.64 8.23 2.97
CA LEU A 8 -0.19 8.41 4.17
C LEU A 8 -1.07 9.67 4.08
N LYS A 9 -0.52 10.78 3.57
CA LYS A 9 -1.29 12.02 3.37
C LYS A 9 -2.43 11.86 2.37
N MET A 10 -2.26 11.06 1.32
CA MET A 10 -3.32 10.79 0.36
C MET A 10 -4.41 9.85 0.90
N ALA A 11 -4.05 8.90 1.77
CA ALA A 11 -5.01 7.97 2.38
C ALA A 11 -5.82 8.59 3.54
N LEU A 12 -5.24 9.58 4.25
CA LEU A 12 -5.83 10.23 5.41
C LEU A 12 -7.29 10.72 5.24
N PRO A 13 -7.68 11.42 4.15
CA PRO A 13 -9.06 11.89 3.97
C PRO A 13 -10.08 10.75 3.80
N TYR A 14 -9.67 9.60 3.26
CA TYR A 14 -10.53 8.43 3.10
C TYR A 14 -10.71 7.67 4.41
N ILE A 15 -9.67 7.62 5.25
CA ILE A 15 -9.77 7.03 6.59
C ILE A 15 -10.72 7.86 7.47
N ALA A 16 -10.64 9.20 7.36
CA ALA A 16 -11.51 10.11 8.10
C ALA A 16 -13.00 9.99 7.69
N SER A 17 -13.29 9.79 6.40
CA SER A 17 -14.67 9.63 5.92
C SER A 17 -15.29 8.27 6.29
N VAL A 18 -14.48 7.21 6.32
CA VAL A 18 -14.93 5.88 6.77
C VAL A 18 -15.24 5.91 8.27
N ALA A 19 -14.41 6.58 9.08
CA ALA A 19 -14.64 6.72 10.52
C ALA A 19 -15.87 7.58 10.86
N SER A 20 -16.21 8.58 10.05
CA SER A 20 -17.38 9.43 10.30
C SER A 20 -18.71 8.79 9.84
N THR A 21 -18.67 7.87 8.88
CA THR A 21 -19.86 7.21 8.32
C THR A 21 -20.33 6.00 9.16
N THR A 22 -19.51 5.52 10.09
CA THR A 22 -19.83 4.35 10.94
C THR A 22 -20.35 4.69 12.33
N ILE A 23 -20.66 5.96 12.65
CA ILE A 23 -21.35 6.27 13.90
C ILE A 23 -22.74 5.61 13.84
N PRO A 24 -23.00 4.57 14.65
CA PRO A 24 -24.18 3.74 14.47
C PRO A 24 -25.45 4.52 14.82
N ALA A 25 -26.50 4.37 14.03
CA ALA A 25 -27.84 4.90 14.31
C ALA A 25 -28.47 4.34 15.62
N PHE A 26 -27.80 3.41 16.31
CA PHE A 26 -28.20 2.83 17.60
C PHE A 26 -28.39 3.86 18.73
N THR A 27 -27.91 5.10 18.59
CA THR A 27 -28.08 6.15 19.61
C THR A 27 -29.35 7.00 19.47
N GLN A 28 -30.18 6.82 18.43
CA GLN A 28 -31.32 7.73 18.20
C GLN A 28 -32.70 7.30 18.74
N ARG A 29 -32.86 6.14 19.38
CA ARG A 29 -34.15 5.76 19.97
C ARG A 29 -34.00 5.20 21.38
N GLY A 30 -33.74 6.10 22.33
CA GLY A 30 -34.02 5.82 23.73
C GLY A 30 -35.54 5.80 23.93
N GLY A 31 -36.12 4.66 24.32
CA GLY A 31 -37.39 4.71 25.04
C GLY A 31 -38.43 3.62 24.85
N ASP A 32 -38.21 2.51 24.13
CA ASP A 32 -39.20 1.42 24.17
C ASP A 32 -38.58 0.02 24.22
N LYS A 33 -38.85 -0.69 25.31
CA LYS A 33 -38.31 -2.04 25.64
C LYS A 33 -39.27 -3.13 25.21
N SER A 34 -39.85 -3.03 24.02
CA SER A 34 -40.67 -4.11 23.46
C SER A 34 -39.75 -5.27 23.08
N ALA A 35 -40.04 -6.48 23.55
CA ALA A 35 -39.23 -7.68 23.27
C ALA A 35 -39.00 -7.91 21.76
N GLU A 36 -39.94 -7.45 20.94
CA GLU A 36 -39.88 -7.47 19.48
C GLU A 36 -38.82 -6.52 18.89
N LEU A 37 -38.65 -5.31 19.47
CA LEU A 37 -37.58 -4.37 19.07
C LEU A 37 -36.20 -4.91 19.43
N VAL A 38 -36.07 -5.57 20.58
CA VAL A 38 -34.79 -6.20 20.99
C VAL A 38 -34.46 -7.37 20.06
N SER A 39 -35.43 -8.21 19.70
CA SER A 39 -35.24 -9.29 18.72
C SER A 39 -34.83 -8.74 17.35
N GLN A 40 -35.43 -7.64 16.91
CA GLN A 40 -35.11 -6.99 15.64
C GLN A 40 -33.71 -6.39 15.65
N GLN A 41 -33.30 -5.71 16.74
CA GLN A 41 -31.96 -5.18 16.91
C GLN A 41 -30.87 -6.27 16.96
N ILE A 42 -31.16 -7.43 17.56
CA ILE A 42 -30.22 -8.58 17.57
C ILE A 42 -30.04 -9.13 16.14
N SER A 43 -31.12 -9.26 15.38
CA SER A 43 -31.06 -9.70 13.98
C SER A 43 -30.25 -8.73 13.11
N GLU A 44 -30.46 -7.43 13.29
CA GLU A 44 -29.70 -6.38 12.58
C GLU A 44 -28.21 -6.37 12.96
N LEU A 45 -27.88 -6.53 14.25
CA LEU A 45 -26.49 -6.65 14.72
C LEU A 45 -25.81 -7.90 14.16
N GLN A 46 -26.53 -9.02 14.06
CA GLN A 46 -25.99 -10.25 13.49
C GLN A 46 -25.74 -10.13 11.98
N GLN A 47 -26.65 -9.50 11.24
CA GLN A 47 -26.44 -9.21 9.81
C GLN A 47 -25.28 -8.23 9.59
N ALA A 48 -25.20 -7.16 10.39
CA ALA A 48 -24.09 -6.21 10.31
C ALA A 48 -22.75 -6.86 10.67
N ALA A 49 -22.71 -7.74 11.68
CA ALA A 49 -21.51 -8.47 12.06
C ALA A 49 -21.06 -9.45 10.96
N ALA A 50 -22.00 -10.17 10.33
CA ALA A 50 -21.70 -11.07 9.21
C ALA A 50 -21.17 -10.30 7.99
N GLY A 51 -21.84 -9.20 7.60
CA GLY A 51 -21.39 -8.36 6.49
C GLY A 51 -20.04 -7.68 6.75
N ASN A 52 -19.77 -7.27 7.98
CA ASN A 52 -18.47 -6.69 8.36
C ASN A 52 -17.36 -7.75 8.32
N ALA A 53 -17.62 -8.98 8.77
CA ALA A 53 -16.64 -10.07 8.71
C ALA A 53 -16.26 -10.40 7.25
N GLU A 54 -17.24 -10.41 6.34
CA GLU A 54 -17.00 -10.59 4.91
C GLU A 54 -16.21 -9.43 4.30
N SER A 55 -16.54 -8.19 4.66
CA SER A 55 -15.83 -6.99 4.20
C SER A 55 -14.37 -6.95 4.67
N VAL A 56 -14.11 -7.32 5.93
CA VAL A 56 -12.74 -7.42 6.48
C VAL A 56 -11.96 -8.52 5.76
N ARG A 57 -12.59 -9.64 5.45
CA ARG A 57 -11.95 -10.73 4.70
C ARG A 57 -11.57 -10.27 3.29
N LEU A 58 -12.49 -9.63 2.56
CA LEU A 58 -12.22 -9.09 1.23
C LEU A 58 -11.09 -8.06 1.26
N LEU A 59 -11.09 -7.18 2.27
CA LEU A 59 -10.02 -6.20 2.44
C LEU A 59 -8.68 -6.88 2.71
N ALA A 60 -8.65 -7.93 3.55
CA ALA A 60 -7.44 -8.70 3.82
C ALA A 60 -6.91 -9.39 2.56
N GLU A 61 -7.80 -9.99 1.75
CA GLU A 61 -7.43 -10.61 0.47
C GLU A 61 -6.87 -9.56 -0.52
N GLN A 62 -7.51 -8.39 -0.63
CA GLN A 62 -7.02 -7.29 -1.48
C GLN A 62 -5.69 -6.72 -0.98
N MET A 63 -5.51 -6.58 0.34
CA MET A 63 -4.24 -6.16 0.93
C MET A 63 -3.14 -7.18 0.64
N GLN A 64 -3.42 -8.47 0.79
CA GLN A 64 -2.47 -9.53 0.47
C GLN A 64 -2.04 -9.45 -1.00
N GLN A 65 -2.99 -9.35 -1.93
CA GLN A 65 -2.69 -9.19 -3.35
C GLN A 65 -1.86 -7.95 -3.65
N THR A 66 -2.20 -6.83 -3.00
CA THR A 66 -1.49 -5.56 -3.18
C THR A 66 -0.05 -5.66 -2.67
N VAL A 67 0.16 -6.23 -1.48
CA VAL A 67 1.50 -6.44 -0.90
C VAL A 67 2.33 -7.34 -1.80
N SER A 68 1.78 -8.47 -2.27
CA SER A 68 2.49 -9.36 -3.19
C SER A 68 2.85 -8.68 -4.53
N ALA A 69 1.98 -7.81 -5.05
CA ALA A 69 2.27 -7.03 -6.25
C ALA A 69 3.39 -6.00 -6.02
N ILE A 70 3.39 -5.34 -4.85
CA ILE A 70 4.45 -4.40 -4.45
C ILE A 70 5.79 -5.12 -4.30
N GLU A 71 5.82 -6.29 -3.65
CA GLU A 71 7.03 -7.11 -3.48
C GLU A 71 7.61 -7.54 -4.83
N ALA A 72 6.77 -8.05 -5.73
CA ALA A 72 7.18 -8.43 -7.08
C ALA A 72 7.74 -7.23 -7.88
N GLY A 73 7.08 -6.07 -7.78
CA GLY A 73 7.55 -4.83 -8.41
C GLY A 73 8.88 -4.33 -7.84
N ALA A 74 9.06 -4.43 -6.51
CA ALA A 74 10.29 -4.06 -5.84
C ALA A 74 11.47 -4.96 -6.26
N GLU A 75 11.27 -6.27 -6.33
CA GLU A 75 12.30 -7.19 -6.82
C GLU A 75 12.69 -6.90 -8.27
N ALA A 76 11.71 -6.66 -9.15
CA ALA A 76 11.97 -6.33 -10.54
C ALA A 76 12.77 -5.03 -10.68
N SER A 77 12.41 -4.00 -9.90
CA SER A 77 13.12 -2.73 -9.84
C SER A 77 14.57 -2.90 -9.34
N GLN A 78 14.77 -3.66 -8.27
CA GLN A 78 16.10 -3.92 -7.73
C GLN A 78 17.00 -4.63 -8.75
N ARG A 79 16.48 -5.65 -9.47
CA ARG A 79 17.22 -6.33 -10.53
C ARG A 79 17.59 -5.37 -11.68
N ALA A 80 16.68 -4.48 -12.07
CA ALA A 80 16.93 -3.48 -13.10
C ALA A 80 18.03 -2.49 -12.67
N LEU A 81 18.00 -2.01 -11.41
CA LEU A 81 19.02 -1.12 -10.86
C LEU A 81 20.40 -1.78 -10.83
N LEU A 82 20.50 -3.04 -10.37
CA LEU A 82 21.77 -3.76 -10.36
C LEU A 82 22.33 -3.91 -11.79
N ARG A 83 21.50 -4.26 -12.78
CA ARG A 83 21.93 -4.32 -14.18
C ARG A 83 22.42 -2.96 -14.68
N ALA A 84 21.69 -1.89 -14.38
CA ALA A 84 22.08 -0.54 -14.78
C ALA A 84 23.41 -0.12 -14.14
N GLN A 85 23.65 -0.46 -12.88
CA GLN A 85 24.92 -0.21 -12.20
C GLN A 85 26.07 -0.98 -12.83
N TRP A 86 25.87 -2.25 -13.19
CA TRP A 86 26.89 -3.04 -13.90
C TRP A 86 27.23 -2.44 -15.27
N LEU A 87 26.21 -2.06 -16.05
CA LEU A 87 26.40 -1.43 -17.34
C LEU A 87 27.13 -0.08 -17.21
N ALA A 88 26.70 0.78 -16.28
CA ALA A 88 27.34 2.07 -16.02
C ALA A 88 28.80 1.90 -15.56
N GLY A 89 29.06 0.94 -14.67
CA GLY A 89 30.42 0.61 -14.22
C GLY A 89 31.30 0.13 -15.38
N SER A 90 30.78 -0.74 -16.24
CA SER A 90 31.51 -1.21 -17.43
C SER A 90 31.83 -0.07 -18.40
N ALA A 91 30.87 0.83 -18.64
CA ALA A 91 31.05 1.99 -19.50
C ALA A 91 32.13 2.94 -18.94
N LEU A 92 32.15 3.14 -17.61
CA LEU A 92 33.16 3.97 -16.95
C LEU A 92 34.57 3.37 -17.11
N VAL A 93 34.74 2.06 -16.91
CA VAL A 93 36.03 1.39 -17.09
C VAL A 93 36.52 1.52 -18.54
N VAL A 94 35.64 1.32 -19.52
CA VAL A 94 35.97 1.49 -20.93
C VAL A 94 36.38 2.94 -21.23
N ALA A 95 35.65 3.92 -20.73
CA ALA A 95 35.96 5.34 -20.93
C ALA A 95 37.32 5.72 -20.33
N LEU A 96 37.60 5.29 -19.10
CA LEU A 96 38.89 5.52 -18.44
C LEU A 96 40.04 4.83 -19.18
N GLY A 97 39.83 3.61 -19.67
CA GLY A 97 40.80 2.88 -20.47
C GLY A 97 41.14 3.60 -21.78
N ALA A 98 40.11 4.07 -22.50
CA ALA A 98 40.29 4.85 -23.72
C ALA A 98 41.00 6.18 -23.45
N PHE A 99 40.64 6.86 -22.37
CA PHE A 99 41.28 8.11 -21.96
C PHE A 99 42.77 7.91 -21.61
N GLY A 100 43.08 6.87 -20.83
CA GLY A 100 44.47 6.52 -20.49
C GLY A 100 45.30 6.16 -21.71
N LEU A 101 44.73 5.39 -22.66
CA LEU A 101 45.40 5.07 -23.92
C LEU A 101 45.69 6.34 -24.75
N CYS A 102 44.72 7.26 -24.82
CA CYS A 102 44.90 8.54 -25.51
C CYS A 102 46.05 9.36 -24.90
N LEU A 103 46.12 9.45 -23.57
CA LEU A 103 47.22 10.13 -22.88
C LEU A 103 48.57 9.45 -23.15
N LEU A 104 48.65 8.12 -23.12
CA LEU A 104 49.88 7.40 -23.43
C LEU A 104 50.38 7.66 -24.85
N ILE A 105 49.47 7.78 -25.81
CA ILE A 105 49.81 8.12 -27.21
C ILE A 105 50.30 9.57 -27.31
N LEU A 106 49.68 10.51 -26.57
CA LEU A 106 50.08 11.93 -26.57
C LEU A 106 51.42 12.20 -25.85
N LEU A 107 51.77 11.40 -24.84
CA LEU A 107 53.01 11.58 -24.06
C LEU A 107 54.23 10.81 -24.61
N ARG A 108 54.05 9.93 -25.60
CA ARG A 108 55.15 9.23 -26.31
C ARG A 108 55.60 10.02 -27.53
#